data_AF-A0A938UWD5-F1
#
_entry.id   AF-A0A938UWD5-F1
#
_cell.length_a   1.000
_cell.length_b   1.000
_cell.length_c   1.000
_cell.angle_alpha   90.00
_cell.angle_beta   90.00
_cell.angle_gamma   90.00
#
_symmetry.space_group_name_H-M   'P 1'
#
loop_
_entity.id
_entity.type
_entity.pdbx_description
1 polymer ?
#
loop_
_entity_poly.entity_id
_entity_poly.type
_entity_poly.pdbx_seq_one_letter_code
_entity_poly.pdbx_strand_id
1 'polypeptide(L)'
;MTQTEKDWIFVSDAHLSGKEPGEMEVFVRFLNSEKKQMSHLVILGDVFEFLFGFKKNPASEEVFPFADYLPVLGELQVLYREGIRIKYFEGNHDFFLHSFFLERFGMEVEVFPEGHEERIGERRTFIAHGDLSNPKLWKYRAFRKVLKNPWTYSLIEKVGPGFARRVAKWLSQRSYERNHGILSSGPPPEFRNFAHQKFLEGFDIPILGHSHFPEEMEEKIDGKRCFYFNVGDWMEHRSFLRYTPPDRFELRRWSDK
;
A
#
# COMPACT_ATOMS: atom_id res chain seq x y z
N MET A 1 15.26 11.01 29.10
CA MET A 1 14.34 9.91 28.77
C MET A 1 14.75 9.40 27.41
N THR A 2 15.36 8.22 27.32
CA THR A 2 15.69 7.58 26.05
C THR A 2 14.38 7.32 25.31
N GLN A 3 14.16 8.04 24.21
CA GLN A 3 13.05 7.78 23.31
C GLN A 3 13.28 6.37 22.77
N THR A 4 12.60 5.37 23.32
CA THR A 4 12.63 4.01 22.79
C THR A 4 12.19 4.09 21.34
N GLU A 5 13.11 3.80 20.42
CA GLU A 5 12.79 3.75 18.99
C GLU A 5 11.64 2.75 18.80
N LYS A 6 10.57 3.25 18.20
CA LYS A 6 9.30 2.56 18.05
C LYS A 6 9.25 1.82 16.71
N ASP A 7 8.45 0.77 16.64
CA ASP A 7 8.31 -0.12 15.49
C ASP A 7 7.83 0.63 14.22
N TRP A 8 8.19 0.10 13.05
CA TRP A 8 7.53 0.42 11.79
C TRP A 8 6.62 -0.75 11.41
N ILE A 9 5.40 -0.45 11.01
CA ILE A 9 4.40 -1.44 10.60
C ILE A 9 4.09 -1.23 9.13
N PHE A 10 4.20 -2.29 8.35
CA PHE A 10 3.97 -2.29 6.91
C PHE A 10 2.75 -3.15 6.59
N VAL A 11 1.82 -2.62 5.82
CA VAL A 11 0.58 -3.29 5.39
C VAL A 11 0.30 -3.06 3.92
N SER A 12 -0.41 -3.97 3.27
CA SER A 12 -0.82 -3.84 1.87
C SER A 12 -2.06 -4.68 1.55
N ASP A 13 -2.64 -4.42 0.39
CA ASP A 13 -3.60 -5.31 -0.29
C ASP A 13 -4.78 -5.73 0.62
N ALA A 14 -5.38 -4.76 1.31
CA ALA A 14 -6.57 -5.02 2.13
C ALA A 14 -7.88 -4.98 1.36
N HIS A 15 -7.90 -4.30 0.20
CA HIS A 15 -9.03 -4.17 -0.73
C HIS A 15 -10.39 -3.98 -0.05
N LEU A 16 -10.44 -3.15 0.99
CA LEU A 16 -11.65 -2.88 1.74
C LEU A 16 -12.70 -2.28 0.80
N SER A 17 -13.81 -3.00 0.61
CA SER A 17 -14.88 -2.64 -0.32
C SER A 17 -15.78 -1.51 0.18
N GLY A 18 -15.74 -1.25 1.49
CA GLY A 18 -16.62 -0.32 2.20
C GLY A 18 -18.04 -0.85 2.43
N LYS A 19 -18.39 -1.99 1.83
CA LYS A 19 -19.72 -2.60 1.95
C LYS A 19 -19.83 -3.60 3.09
N GLU A 20 -18.69 -4.09 3.58
CA GLU A 20 -18.58 -5.05 4.65
C GLU A 20 -17.97 -4.37 5.88
N PRO A 21 -18.80 -3.86 6.82
CA PRO A 21 -18.29 -3.16 7.99
C PRO A 21 -17.33 -4.00 8.84
N GLY A 22 -17.54 -5.32 8.90
CA GLY A 22 -16.73 -6.24 9.70
C GLY A 22 -15.27 -6.31 9.25
N GLU A 23 -14.98 -6.28 7.95
CA GLU A 23 -13.60 -6.30 7.45
C GLU A 23 -12.84 -5.01 7.83
N MET A 24 -13.51 -3.87 7.70
CA MET A 24 -12.95 -2.57 8.10
C MET A 24 -12.74 -2.49 9.60
N GLU A 25 -13.70 -2.97 10.41
CA GLU A 25 -13.57 -3.00 11.86
C GLU A 25 -12.37 -3.85 12.30
N VAL A 26 -12.19 -5.02 11.69
CA VAL A 26 -11.05 -5.90 11.95
C VAL A 26 -9.72 -5.19 11.61
N PHE A 27 -9.63 -4.51 10.47
CA PHE A 27 -8.44 -3.75 10.10
C PHE A 27 -8.15 -2.59 11.07
N VAL A 28 -9.20 -1.83 11.46
CA VAL A 28 -9.08 -0.74 12.45
C VAL A 28 -8.64 -1.25 13.82
N ARG A 29 -9.14 -2.43 14.24
CA ARG A 29 -8.73 -3.06 15.50
C ARG A 29 -7.27 -3.49 15.48
N PHE A 30 -6.79 -4.00 14.35
CA PHE A 30 -5.37 -4.26 14.16
C PHE A 30 -4.52 -2.98 14.31
N LEU A 31 -4.86 -1.90 13.59
CA LEU A 31 -4.14 -0.63 13.70
C LEU A 31 -4.10 -0.13 15.15
N ASN A 32 -5.25 -0.21 15.85
CA ASN A 32 -5.34 0.16 17.27
C ASN A 32 -4.52 -0.74 18.19
N SER A 33 -4.35 -2.03 17.87
CA SER A 33 -3.53 -2.95 18.66
C SER A 33 -2.02 -2.64 18.55
N GLU A 34 -1.60 -2.06 17.43
CA GLU A 34 -0.19 -1.74 17.14
C GLU A 34 0.19 -0.29 17.48
N LYS A 35 -0.78 0.63 17.58
CA LYS A 35 -0.52 2.07 17.67
C LYS A 35 0.46 2.51 18.77
N LYS A 36 0.47 1.84 19.92
CA LYS A 36 1.34 2.23 21.05
C LYS A 36 2.82 2.01 20.72
N GLN A 37 3.15 0.92 20.04
CA GLN A 37 4.52 0.57 19.66
C GLN A 37 4.92 1.12 18.29
N MET A 38 3.96 1.56 17.47
CA MET A 38 4.21 2.07 16.12
C MET A 38 4.70 3.53 16.13
N SER A 39 5.75 3.82 15.35
CA SER A 39 6.15 5.18 14.96
C SER A 39 5.83 5.49 13.50
N HIS A 40 5.87 4.47 12.64
CA HIS A 40 5.61 4.60 11.22
C HIS A 40 4.59 3.56 10.79
N LEU A 41 3.54 4.01 10.12
CA LEU A 41 2.64 3.17 9.35
C LEU A 41 3.02 3.32 7.87
N VAL A 42 3.46 2.24 7.25
CA VAL A 42 3.83 2.20 5.84
C VAL A 42 2.80 1.38 5.09
N ILE A 43 2.07 2.03 4.20
CA ILE A 43 0.99 1.42 3.43
C ILE A 43 1.50 1.15 2.01
N LEU A 44 1.68 -0.10 1.62
CA LEU A 44 2.12 -0.50 0.29
C LEU A 44 0.93 -0.73 -0.66
N GLY A 45 0.02 0.24 -0.69
CA GLY A 45 -1.07 0.32 -1.65
C GLY A 45 -2.22 -0.66 -1.40
N ASP A 46 -3.30 -0.43 -2.16
CA ASP A 46 -4.46 -1.30 -2.31
C ASP A 46 -5.15 -1.64 -0.96
N VAL A 47 -5.14 -0.70 -0.02
CA VAL A 47 -5.93 -0.81 1.22
C VAL A 47 -7.43 -0.76 0.93
N PHE A 48 -7.83 0.01 -0.07
CA PHE A 48 -9.22 0.15 -0.50
C PHE A 48 -9.42 -0.54 -1.84
N GLU A 49 -10.64 -1.03 -2.11
CA GLU A 49 -10.97 -1.61 -3.42
C GLU A 49 -10.79 -0.58 -4.55
N PHE A 50 -10.96 0.71 -4.25
CA PHE A 50 -10.62 1.81 -5.14
C PHE A 50 -10.64 3.12 -4.38
N LEU A 51 -9.55 3.87 -4.39
CA LEU A 51 -9.48 5.22 -3.81
C LEU A 51 -8.89 6.20 -4.82
N PHE A 52 -9.70 7.21 -5.17
CA PHE A 52 -9.26 8.32 -6.01
C PHE A 52 -9.29 9.63 -5.21
N GLY A 53 -8.18 10.35 -5.24
CA GLY A 53 -8.00 11.59 -4.51
C GLY A 53 -8.72 12.79 -5.13
N PHE A 54 -10.05 12.81 -5.05
CA PHE A 54 -10.84 13.98 -5.45
C PHE A 54 -10.50 15.16 -4.56
N LYS A 55 -10.25 16.33 -5.17
CA LYS A 55 -10.11 17.57 -4.42
C LYS A 55 -11.42 17.90 -3.71
N LYS A 56 -11.29 18.58 -2.58
CA LYS A 56 -12.45 19.19 -1.96
C LYS A 56 -12.91 20.32 -2.86
N ASN A 57 -14.09 20.20 -3.48
CA ASN A 57 -14.74 21.33 -4.12
C ASN A 57 -15.42 22.17 -3.03
N PRO A 58 -14.91 23.37 -2.69
CA PRO A 58 -15.50 24.21 -1.65
C PRO A 58 -16.86 24.79 -2.06
N ALA A 59 -17.24 24.70 -3.34
CA ALA A 59 -18.49 25.24 -3.88
C ALA A 59 -19.61 24.18 -4.05
N SER A 60 -19.34 22.89 -3.81
CA SER A 60 -20.38 21.85 -3.81
C SER A 60 -20.60 21.31 -2.41
N GLU A 61 -21.87 21.18 -2.00
CA GLU A 61 -22.29 20.44 -0.80
C GLU A 61 -22.11 18.91 -0.98
N GLU A 62 -21.26 18.47 -1.91
CA GLU A 62 -21.12 17.06 -2.23
C GLU A 62 -20.55 16.27 -1.05
N VAL A 63 -21.33 15.26 -0.67
CA VAL A 63 -20.92 14.20 0.25
C VAL A 63 -19.65 13.55 -0.27
N PHE A 64 -18.70 13.28 0.63
CA PHE A 64 -17.46 12.58 0.30
C PHE A 64 -17.77 11.28 -0.47
N PRO A 65 -17.28 11.11 -1.72
CA PRO A 65 -17.71 10.01 -2.59
C PRO A 65 -17.33 8.61 -2.11
N PHE A 66 -16.45 8.53 -1.12
CA PHE A 66 -16.02 7.30 -0.49
C PHE A 66 -16.37 7.28 1.00
N ALA A 67 -17.55 7.77 1.35
CA ALA A 67 -18.06 7.77 2.73
C ALA A 67 -17.96 6.39 3.40
N ASP A 68 -18.08 5.32 2.61
CA ASP A 68 -17.93 3.93 3.05
C ASP A 68 -16.57 3.65 3.71
N TYR A 69 -15.51 4.37 3.32
CA TYR A 69 -14.15 4.19 3.85
C TYR A 69 -13.83 5.06 5.06
N LEU A 70 -14.77 5.88 5.52
CA LEU A 70 -14.57 6.77 6.67
C LEU A 70 -14.12 6.07 7.95
N PRO A 71 -14.53 4.82 8.28
CA PRO A 71 -14.00 4.13 9.45
C PRO A 71 -12.46 4.02 9.45
N VAL A 72 -11.89 3.58 8.32
CA VAL A 72 -10.43 3.43 8.19
C VAL A 72 -9.74 4.78 8.03
N LEU A 73 -10.27 5.68 7.21
CA LEU A 73 -9.72 7.04 7.06
C LEU A 73 -9.76 7.84 8.37
N GLY A 74 -10.78 7.59 9.20
CA GLY A 74 -10.90 8.14 10.56
C GLY A 74 -9.81 7.62 11.48
N GLU A 75 -9.53 6.31 11.44
CA GLU A 75 -8.43 5.72 12.20
C GLU A 75 -7.07 6.28 11.75
N LEU A 76 -6.82 6.42 10.44
CA LEU A 76 -5.58 7.05 9.94
C LEU A 76 -5.41 8.49 10.47
N GLN A 77 -6.48 9.27 10.58
CA GLN A 77 -6.45 10.61 11.20
C GLN A 77 -6.15 10.55 12.70
N VAL A 78 -6.61 9.52 13.42
CA VAL A 78 -6.27 9.32 14.83
C VAL A 78 -4.78 9.03 14.95
N LEU A 79 -4.25 8.06 14.20
CA LEU A 79 -2.83 7.70 14.23
C LEU A 79 -1.93 8.91 13.90
N TYR A 80 -2.27 9.68 12.87
CA TYR A 80 -1.54 10.89 12.51
C TYR A 80 -1.52 11.93 13.64
N ARG A 81 -2.66 12.16 14.31
CA ARG A 81 -2.74 13.07 15.47
C ARG A 81 -1.98 12.55 16.70
N GLU A 82 -1.84 11.24 16.84
CA GLU A 82 -0.97 10.61 17.86
C GLU A 82 0.53 10.72 17.51
N GLY A 83 0.88 11.33 16.38
CA GLY A 83 2.27 11.56 15.96
C GLY A 83 2.88 10.40 15.18
N ILE A 84 2.07 9.43 14.74
CA ILE A 84 2.54 8.34 13.88
C ILE A 84 2.71 8.87 12.47
N ARG A 85 3.89 8.66 11.90
CA ARG A 85 4.19 9.04 10.52
C ARG A 85 3.55 8.05 9.57
N ILE A 86 2.89 8.54 8.53
CA ILE A 86 2.23 7.70 7.54
C ILE A 86 2.94 7.89 6.20
N LYS A 87 3.46 6.77 5.67
CA LYS A 87 4.01 6.68 4.32
C LYS A 87 3.06 5.83 3.47
N TYR A 88 2.66 6.31 2.31
CA TYR A 88 1.69 5.63 1.45
C TYR A 88 2.26 5.45 0.05
N PHE A 89 2.53 4.21 -0.34
CA PHE A 89 2.94 3.84 -1.69
C PHE A 89 1.69 3.50 -2.49
N GLU A 90 1.37 4.30 -3.50
CA GLU A 90 0.12 4.11 -4.24
C GLU A 90 0.14 2.80 -5.03
N GLY A 91 -0.86 1.96 -4.80
CA GLY A 91 -1.07 0.75 -5.58
C GLY A 91 -1.72 1.00 -6.93
N ASN A 92 -2.29 -0.05 -7.51
CA ASN A 92 -3.03 0.03 -8.77
C ASN A 92 -4.51 0.35 -8.60
N HIS A 93 -5.01 0.38 -7.36
CA HIS A 93 -6.35 0.85 -7.00
C HIS A 93 -6.36 2.27 -6.40
N ASP A 94 -5.17 2.82 -6.14
CA ASP A 94 -4.97 4.09 -5.46
C ASP A 94 -4.39 5.16 -6.40
N PHE A 95 -5.00 6.35 -6.39
CA PHE A 95 -4.65 7.41 -7.34
C PHE A 95 -4.71 8.80 -6.71
N PHE A 96 -3.61 9.55 -6.82
CA PHE A 96 -3.49 10.96 -6.45
C PHE A 96 -3.79 11.22 -4.97
N LEU A 97 -3.20 10.40 -4.10
CA LEU A 97 -3.52 10.44 -2.67
C LEU A 97 -2.84 11.59 -1.91
N HIS A 98 -1.78 12.19 -2.46
CA HIS A 98 -1.05 13.26 -1.77
C HIS A 98 -1.93 14.48 -1.49
N SER A 99 -2.50 15.09 -2.53
CA SER A 99 -3.41 16.23 -2.39
C SER A 99 -4.68 15.86 -1.62
N PHE A 100 -5.12 14.61 -1.73
CA PHE A 100 -6.29 14.12 -1.01
C PHE A 100 -6.11 14.17 0.50
N PHE A 101 -5.04 13.59 1.04
CA PHE A 101 -4.80 13.61 2.49
C PHE A 101 -4.57 15.03 3.01
N LEU A 102 -3.83 15.85 2.26
CA LEU A 102 -3.54 17.22 2.65
C LEU A 102 -4.78 18.12 2.61
N GLU A 103 -5.48 18.19 1.48
CA GLU A 103 -6.61 19.12 1.28
C GLU A 103 -7.88 18.68 2.02
N ARG A 104 -8.12 17.36 2.14
CA ARG A 104 -9.34 16.84 2.75
C ARG A 104 -9.24 16.70 4.27
N PHE A 105 -8.10 16.22 4.76
CA PHE A 105 -7.91 15.87 6.17
C PHE A 105 -6.85 16.71 6.88
N GLY A 106 -6.12 17.58 6.18
CA GLY A 106 -5.02 18.35 6.77
C GLY A 106 -3.86 17.46 7.24
N MET A 107 -3.72 16.28 6.64
CA MET A 107 -2.69 15.31 6.99
C MET A 107 -1.54 15.38 5.99
N GLU A 108 -0.33 15.62 6.49
CA GLU A 108 0.89 15.55 5.68
C GLU A 108 1.36 14.10 5.59
N VAL A 109 0.77 13.34 4.67
CA VAL A 109 1.14 11.96 4.36
C VAL A 109 2.23 11.95 3.28
N GLU A 110 3.30 11.20 3.52
CA GLU A 110 4.36 10.98 2.54
C GLU A 110 3.86 9.98 1.48
N VAL A 111 3.39 10.48 0.34
CA VAL A 111 2.80 9.65 -0.72
C VAL A 111 3.80 9.41 -1.85
N PHE A 112 4.00 8.15 -2.22
CA PHE A 112 4.90 7.71 -3.27
C PHE A 112 4.09 7.02 -4.39
N PRO A 113 3.96 7.63 -5.59
CA PRO A 113 3.23 7.02 -6.70
C PRO A 113 3.90 5.75 -7.28
N GLU A 114 5.19 5.58 -7.03
CA GLU A 114 6.04 4.47 -7.46
C GLU A 114 6.93 4.02 -6.28
N GLY A 115 8.01 3.30 -6.55
CA GLY A 115 8.95 2.89 -5.51
C GLY A 115 9.80 4.03 -4.97
N HIS A 116 10.18 3.93 -3.71
CA HIS A 116 11.05 4.88 -3.01
C HIS A 116 12.17 4.14 -2.29
N GLU A 117 13.34 4.78 -2.24
CA GLU A 117 14.43 4.37 -1.39
C GLU A 117 14.23 4.94 0.01
N GLU A 118 14.30 4.10 1.03
CA GLU A 118 14.18 4.51 2.42
C GLU A 118 15.31 3.90 3.25
N ARG A 119 15.81 4.64 4.24
CA ARG A 119 16.83 4.12 5.15
C ARG A 119 16.16 3.71 6.47
N ILE A 120 16.09 2.40 6.71
CA ILE A 120 15.51 1.83 7.93
C ILE A 120 16.64 1.23 8.76
N GLY A 121 16.96 1.88 9.88
CA GLY A 121 18.18 1.59 10.65
C GLY A 121 19.43 1.87 9.81
N GLU A 122 20.29 0.86 9.67
CA GLU A 122 21.48 0.90 8.81
C GLU A 122 21.24 0.31 7.41
N ARG A 123 20.03 -0.21 7.15
CA ARG A 123 19.70 -0.89 5.90
C ARG A 123 19.16 0.09 4.86
N ARG A 124 19.68 -0.01 3.64
CA ARG A 124 19.16 0.68 2.46
C ARG A 124 18.00 -0.14 1.90
N THR A 125 16.77 0.35 2.05
CA THR A 125 15.56 -0.38 1.69
C THR A 125 14.91 0.21 0.44
N PHE A 126 14.36 -0.65 -0.41
CA PHE A 126 13.54 -0.23 -1.56
C PHE A 126 12.10 -0.63 -1.28
N ILE A 127 11.18 0.33 -1.20
CA ILE A 127 9.78 0.07 -0.88
C ILE A 127 8.93 0.42 -2.08
N ALA A 128 8.01 -0.46 -2.48
CA ALA A 128 7.06 -0.20 -3.56
C ALA A 128 5.83 -1.10 -3.41
N HIS A 129 4.70 -0.73 -4.02
CA HIS A 129 3.55 -1.62 -4.06
C HIS A 129 3.84 -2.96 -4.79
N GLY A 130 4.51 -2.92 -5.96
CA GLY A 130 5.01 -4.13 -6.63
C GLY A 130 4.27 -4.52 -7.92
N ASP A 131 3.22 -3.80 -8.31
CA ASP A 131 2.51 -3.97 -9.59
C ASP A 131 3.38 -3.76 -10.85
N LEU A 132 4.52 -3.09 -10.70
CA LEU A 132 5.51 -2.88 -11.74
C LEU A 132 6.66 -3.90 -11.74
N SER A 133 6.58 -4.96 -10.93
CA SER A 133 7.65 -5.97 -10.81
C SER A 133 7.82 -6.83 -12.06
N ASN A 134 6.74 -7.10 -12.80
CA ASN A 134 6.82 -7.90 -14.03
C ASN A 134 7.16 -7.02 -15.25
N PRO A 135 8.38 -7.12 -15.83
CA PRO A 135 8.78 -6.31 -16.98
C PRO A 135 8.00 -6.67 -18.25
N LYS A 136 7.44 -7.90 -18.35
CA LYS A 136 6.69 -8.36 -19.53
C LYS A 136 5.33 -7.66 -19.68
N LEU A 137 4.80 -7.07 -18.61
CA LEU A 137 3.50 -6.39 -18.58
C LEU A 137 3.58 -4.94 -19.10
N TRP A 138 4.31 -4.67 -20.19
CA TRP A 138 4.53 -3.32 -20.70
C TRP A 138 3.24 -2.56 -21.04
N LYS A 139 2.19 -3.27 -21.53
CA LYS A 139 0.87 -2.67 -21.79
C LYS A 139 0.23 -2.13 -20.52
N TYR A 140 0.32 -2.90 -19.43
CA TYR A 140 -0.17 -2.46 -18.12
C TYR A 140 0.64 -1.26 -17.60
N ARG A 141 1.97 -1.29 -17.72
CA ARG A 141 2.83 -0.16 -17.32
C ARG A 141 2.46 1.13 -18.08
N ALA A 142 2.22 1.03 -19.39
CA ALA A 142 1.79 2.16 -20.20
C ALA A 142 0.40 2.66 -19.77
N PHE A 143 -0.55 1.74 -19.53
CA PHE A 143 -1.88 2.09 -19.05
C PHE A 143 -1.85 2.77 -17.68
N ARG A 144 -1.08 2.24 -16.72
CA ARG A 144 -0.89 2.85 -15.39
C ARG A 144 -0.33 4.26 -15.50
N LYS A 145 0.66 4.49 -16.37
CA LYS A 145 1.22 5.83 -16.63
C LYS A 145 0.16 6.80 -17.16
N VAL A 146 -0.76 6.33 -18.01
CA VAL A 146 -1.88 7.17 -18.49
C VAL A 146 -2.85 7.48 -17.36
N LEU A 147 -3.21 6.50 -16.51
CA LEU A 147 -4.12 6.71 -15.39
C LEU A 147 -3.54 7.66 -14.33
N LYS A 148 -2.24 7.55 -14.02
CA LYS A 148 -1.53 8.40 -13.06
C LYS A 148 -0.99 9.70 -13.67
N ASN A 149 -1.48 10.09 -14.84
CA ASN A 149 -1.12 11.36 -15.47
C ASN A 149 -2.00 12.52 -14.95
N PRO A 150 -1.44 13.71 -14.66
CA PRO A 150 -2.22 14.90 -14.24
C PRO A 150 -3.35 15.32 -15.19
N TRP A 151 -3.22 15.08 -16.50
CA TRP A 151 -4.29 15.33 -17.48
C TRP A 151 -5.45 14.36 -17.32
N THR A 152 -5.15 13.07 -17.15
CA THR A 152 -6.16 12.04 -16.90
C THR A 152 -6.82 12.27 -15.54
N TYR A 153 -6.05 12.69 -14.53
CA TYR A 153 -6.59 13.15 -13.25
C TYR A 153 -7.63 14.26 -13.44
N SER A 154 -7.25 15.33 -14.13
CA SER A 154 -8.13 16.48 -14.39
C SER A 154 -9.39 16.08 -15.14
N LEU A 155 -9.32 15.06 -16.01
CA LEU A 155 -10.48 14.51 -16.69
C LEU A 155 -11.38 13.71 -15.74
N ILE A 156 -10.80 12.77 -14.97
CA ILE A 156 -11.56 11.94 -14.02
C ILE A 156 -12.21 12.83 -12.95
N GLU A 157 -11.50 13.85 -12.48
CA GLU A 157 -12.01 14.87 -11.55
C GLU A 157 -13.25 15.57 -12.10
N LYS A 158 -13.25 15.95 -13.39
CA LYS A 158 -14.40 16.61 -14.05
C LYS A 158 -15.60 15.69 -14.29
N VAL A 159 -15.36 14.43 -14.64
CA VAL A 159 -16.46 13.46 -14.89
C VAL A 159 -17.06 12.98 -13.55
N GLY A 160 -16.30 13.09 -12.47
CA GLY A 160 -16.78 12.91 -11.11
C GLY A 160 -16.71 11.47 -10.58
N PRO A 161 -16.99 11.29 -9.28
CA PRO A 161 -16.75 10.05 -8.55
C PRO A 161 -17.58 8.86 -9.02
N GLY A 162 -18.84 9.08 -9.42
CA GLY A 162 -19.70 8.00 -9.90
C GLY A 162 -19.15 7.33 -11.17
N PHE A 163 -18.57 8.12 -12.07
CA PHE A 163 -17.90 7.59 -13.26
C PHE A 163 -16.58 6.90 -12.90
N ALA A 164 -15.77 7.50 -12.04
CA ALA A 164 -14.51 6.91 -11.60
C ALA A 164 -14.72 5.52 -10.96
N ARG A 165 -15.71 5.38 -10.06
CA ARG A 165 -16.03 4.10 -9.41
C ARG A 165 -16.53 3.05 -10.41
N ARG A 166 -17.28 3.45 -11.44
CA ARG A 166 -17.67 2.56 -12.54
C ARG A 166 -16.48 2.07 -13.36
N VAL A 167 -15.55 2.96 -13.71
CA VAL A 167 -14.33 2.62 -14.44
C VAL A 167 -13.46 1.68 -13.61
N ALA A 168 -13.28 1.98 -12.32
CA ALA A 168 -12.53 1.14 -11.40
C ALA A 168 -13.12 -0.26 -11.29
N LYS A 169 -14.45 -0.37 -11.10
CA LYS A 169 -15.14 -1.66 -11.06
C LYS A 169 -14.98 -2.45 -12.35
N TRP A 170 -15.06 -1.78 -13.50
CA TRP A 170 -14.85 -2.43 -14.79
C TRP A 170 -13.41 -2.91 -14.98
N LEU A 171 -12.41 -2.14 -14.52
CA LEU A 171 -11.01 -2.54 -14.55
C LEU A 171 -10.73 -3.71 -13.59
N SER A 172 -11.30 -3.68 -12.38
CA SER A 172 -11.13 -4.78 -11.42
C SER A 172 -11.76 -6.07 -11.94
N GLN A 173 -12.97 -6.01 -12.51
CA GLN A 173 -13.63 -7.15 -13.13
C GLN A 173 -12.80 -7.75 -14.28
N ARG A 174 -12.23 -6.91 -15.16
CA ARG A 174 -11.37 -7.39 -16.24
C ARG A 174 -10.04 -7.98 -15.75
N SER A 175 -9.45 -7.38 -14.72
CA SER A 175 -8.24 -7.92 -14.09
C SER A 175 -8.52 -9.28 -13.47
N TYR A 176 -9.63 -9.37 -12.72
CA TYR A 176 -10.14 -10.60 -12.15
C TYR A 176 -10.37 -11.63 -13.24
N GLU A 177 -11.18 -11.38 -14.26
CA GLU A 177 -11.44 -12.30 -15.39
C GLU A 177 -10.16 -12.78 -16.10
N ARG A 178 -9.15 -11.92 -16.25
CA ARG A 178 -7.86 -12.30 -16.87
C ARG A 178 -7.04 -13.23 -16.00
N ASN A 179 -7.16 -13.09 -14.68
CA ASN A 179 -6.45 -13.89 -13.69
C ASN A 179 -7.31 -15.07 -13.16
N HIS A 180 -8.61 -15.05 -13.41
CA HIS A 180 -9.57 -16.06 -12.97
C HIS A 180 -9.35 -17.33 -13.80
N GLY A 181 -8.87 -18.38 -13.12
CA GLY A 181 -8.45 -19.64 -13.75
C GLY A 181 -6.93 -19.89 -13.66
N ILE A 182 -6.13 -18.88 -13.33
CA ILE A 182 -4.74 -19.05 -12.89
C ILE A 182 -4.76 -19.12 -11.36
N LEU A 183 -5.15 -20.27 -10.80
CA LEU A 183 -4.86 -20.57 -9.40
C LEU A 183 -3.34 -20.63 -9.26
N SER A 184 -2.71 -19.52 -8.93
CA SER A 184 -1.28 -19.51 -8.65
C SER A 184 -1.04 -20.34 -7.40
N SER A 185 -0.26 -21.40 -7.53
CA SER A 185 0.11 -22.29 -6.40
C SER A 185 1.14 -21.67 -5.45
N GLY A 186 1.52 -20.40 -5.66
CA GLY A 186 2.44 -19.66 -4.82
C GLY A 186 2.80 -18.28 -5.37
N PRO A 187 3.77 -17.59 -4.74
CA PRO A 187 4.24 -16.26 -5.14
C PRO A 187 4.74 -16.24 -6.59
N PRO A 188 4.34 -15.26 -7.44
CA PRO A 188 4.85 -15.16 -8.79
C PRO A 188 6.36 -14.90 -8.82
N PRO A 189 7.14 -15.62 -9.64
CA PRO A 189 8.60 -15.53 -9.65
C PRO A 189 9.12 -14.15 -10.06
N GLU A 190 8.32 -13.33 -10.73
CA GLU A 190 8.70 -11.99 -11.16
C GLU A 190 8.99 -11.04 -9.99
N PHE A 191 8.37 -11.24 -8.84
CA PHE A 191 8.66 -10.42 -7.65
C PHE A 191 10.04 -10.74 -7.07
N ARG A 192 10.39 -12.03 -6.97
CA ARG A 192 11.74 -12.45 -6.55
C ARG A 192 12.80 -11.99 -7.54
N ASN A 193 12.53 -12.08 -8.84
CA ASN A 193 13.43 -11.56 -9.87
C ASN A 193 13.62 -10.05 -9.75
N PHE A 194 12.55 -9.31 -9.47
CA PHE A 194 12.62 -7.87 -9.24
C PHE A 194 13.44 -7.53 -7.99
N ALA A 195 13.23 -8.26 -6.89
CA ALA A 195 14.03 -8.11 -5.67
C ALA A 195 15.52 -8.39 -5.92
N HIS A 196 15.83 -9.44 -6.69
CA HIS A 196 17.20 -9.74 -7.11
C HIS A 196 17.84 -8.57 -7.87
N GLN A 197 17.12 -7.95 -8.83
CA GLN A 197 17.61 -6.75 -9.51
C GLN A 197 17.87 -5.60 -8.54
N LYS A 198 17.02 -5.41 -7.52
CA LYS A 198 17.26 -4.40 -6.49
C LYS A 198 18.47 -4.70 -5.62
N PHE A 199 18.77 -5.96 -5.34
CA PHE A 199 20.03 -6.29 -4.68
C PHE A 199 21.25 -5.91 -5.53
N LEU A 200 21.20 -6.13 -6.84
CA LEU A 200 22.26 -5.72 -7.77
C LEU A 200 22.38 -4.19 -7.89
N GLU A 201 21.28 -3.44 -7.67
CA GLU A 201 21.28 -1.97 -7.55
C GLU A 201 21.81 -1.48 -6.17
N GLY A 202 22.24 -2.40 -5.30
CA GLY A 202 22.83 -2.11 -3.99
C GLY A 202 21.83 -1.88 -2.87
N PHE A 203 20.57 -2.31 -3.02
CA PHE A 203 19.61 -2.32 -1.92
C PHE A 203 19.82 -3.55 -1.03
N ASP A 204 19.65 -3.37 0.27
CA ASP A 204 19.71 -4.44 1.25
C ASP A 204 18.38 -5.19 1.34
N ILE A 205 17.28 -4.42 1.30
CA ILE A 205 15.95 -4.92 1.58
C ILE A 205 14.89 -4.31 0.65
N PRO A 206 14.50 -5.01 -0.43
CA PRO A 206 13.28 -4.72 -1.17
C PRO A 206 12.04 -5.20 -0.36
N ILE A 207 11.05 -4.32 -0.20
CA ILE A 207 9.77 -4.60 0.47
C ILE A 207 8.65 -4.30 -0.52
N LEU A 208 7.85 -5.31 -0.84
CA LEU A 208 6.77 -5.26 -1.83
C LEU A 208 5.43 -5.73 -1.26
N GLY A 209 4.32 -5.39 -1.91
CA GLY A 209 3.00 -5.99 -1.75
C GLY A 209 2.55 -6.65 -3.06
N HIS A 210 1.29 -6.45 -3.44
CA HIS A 210 0.64 -6.78 -4.74
C HIS A 210 0.57 -8.26 -5.12
N SER A 211 1.48 -9.09 -4.62
CA SER A 211 1.50 -10.53 -4.95
C SER A 211 0.39 -11.29 -4.23
N HIS A 212 -0.16 -10.72 -3.14
CA HIS A 212 -1.05 -11.38 -2.17
C HIS A 212 -0.44 -12.61 -1.48
N PHE A 213 0.86 -12.87 -1.63
CA PHE A 213 1.52 -13.95 -0.93
C PHE A 213 2.52 -13.38 0.06
N PRO A 214 2.31 -13.52 1.38
CA PRO A 214 3.31 -13.14 2.36
C PRO A 214 4.54 -14.03 2.16
N GLU A 215 5.68 -13.41 1.87
CA GLU A 215 6.91 -14.10 1.53
C GLU A 215 8.12 -13.41 2.17
N GLU A 216 9.04 -14.24 2.67
CA GLU A 216 10.36 -13.82 3.12
C GLU A 216 11.41 -14.67 2.39
N MET A 217 12.43 -14.00 1.85
CA MET A 217 13.55 -14.64 1.18
C MET A 217 14.87 -13.99 1.61
N GLU A 218 15.90 -14.81 1.77
CA GLU A 218 17.27 -14.35 1.95
C GLU A 218 18.10 -14.75 0.72
N GLU A 219 18.94 -13.83 0.25
CA GLU A 219 19.94 -14.08 -0.78
C GLU A 219 21.30 -13.53 -0.36
N LYS A 220 22.37 -14.15 -0.84
CA LYS A 220 23.74 -13.68 -0.62
C LYS A 220 24.31 -13.11 -1.93
N ILE A 221 24.48 -11.79 -1.98
CA ILE A 221 25.08 -11.06 -3.11
C ILE A 221 26.45 -10.56 -2.68
N ASP A 222 27.52 -10.95 -3.38
CA ASP A 222 28.90 -10.52 -3.11
C ASP A 222 29.34 -10.66 -1.65
N GLY A 223 28.93 -11.74 -0.99
CA GLY A 223 29.27 -11.99 0.42
C GLY A 223 28.31 -11.36 1.43
N LYS A 224 27.44 -10.44 0.99
CA LYS A 224 26.48 -9.70 1.82
C LYS A 224 25.12 -10.40 1.84
N ARG A 225 24.48 -10.44 3.00
CA ARG A 225 23.10 -10.95 3.15
C ARG A 225 22.11 -9.85 2.81
N CYS A 226 21.25 -10.14 1.85
CA CYS A 226 20.15 -9.30 1.40
C CYS A 226 18.82 -10.03 1.66
N PHE A 227 17.79 -9.28 2.01
CA PHE A 227 16.48 -9.83 2.37
C PHE A 227 15.41 -9.27 1.44
N TYR A 228 14.43 -10.09 1.08
CA TYR A 228 13.25 -9.66 0.35
C TYR A 228 12.02 -10.00 1.17
N PHE A 229 11.12 -9.03 1.29
CA PHE A 229 9.82 -9.23 1.92
C PHE A 229 8.69 -8.89 0.95
N ASN A 230 7.75 -9.81 0.76
CA ASN A 230 6.42 -9.47 0.32
C ASN A 230 5.50 -9.42 1.55
N VAL A 231 4.84 -8.29 1.77
CA VAL A 231 3.94 -8.07 2.91
C VAL A 231 2.72 -9.01 2.84
N GLY A 232 2.36 -9.48 1.64
CA GLY A 232 1.17 -10.29 1.42
C GLY A 232 -0.10 -9.46 1.40
N ASP A 233 -1.21 -10.04 1.81
CA ASP A 233 -2.51 -9.37 1.85
C ASP A 233 -3.16 -9.43 3.23
N TRP A 234 -4.08 -8.50 3.46
CA TRP A 234 -4.87 -8.49 4.68
C TRP A 234 -6.07 -9.45 4.63
N MET A 235 -6.65 -9.67 3.44
CA MET A 235 -7.94 -10.36 3.26
C MET A 235 -7.91 -11.82 3.71
N GLU A 236 -6.94 -12.59 3.22
CA GLU A 236 -6.77 -14.01 3.47
C GLU A 236 -5.76 -14.26 4.59
N HIS A 237 -4.61 -13.59 4.55
CA HIS A 237 -3.49 -13.89 5.43
C HIS A 237 -3.44 -13.01 6.69
N ARG A 238 -4.09 -11.84 6.68
CA ARG A 238 -3.95 -10.78 7.71
C ARG A 238 -2.48 -10.50 8.02
N SER A 239 -1.66 -10.49 6.98
CA SER A 239 -0.21 -10.35 7.13
C SER A 239 0.21 -8.89 7.20
N PHE A 240 1.28 -8.66 7.94
CA PHE A 240 1.94 -7.36 8.03
C PHE A 240 3.42 -7.60 8.30
N LEU A 241 4.28 -6.70 7.82
CA LEU A 241 5.69 -6.72 8.15
C LEU A 241 5.93 -5.75 9.31
N ARG A 242 6.73 -6.17 10.29
CA ARG A 242 7.16 -5.33 11.40
C ARG A 242 8.66 -5.14 11.33
N TYR A 243 9.11 -3.90 11.44
CA TYR A 243 10.50 -3.59 11.79
C TYR A 243 10.56 -3.11 13.23
N THR A 244 11.30 -3.83 14.06
CA THR A 244 11.65 -3.42 15.41
C THR A 244 13.11 -2.97 15.41
N PRO A 245 13.39 -1.69 15.72
CA PRO A 245 14.76 -1.19 15.85
C PRO A 245 15.59 -2.03 16.83
N PRO A 246 16.91 -2.17 16.59
CA PRO A 246 17.68 -1.50 15.54
C PRO A 246 17.78 -2.24 14.19
N ASP A 247 17.49 -3.55 14.09
CA ASP A 247 17.71 -4.31 12.83
C ASP A 247 16.83 -5.55 12.65
N ARG A 248 15.61 -5.60 13.25
CA ARG A 248 14.77 -6.80 13.18
C ARG A 248 13.54 -6.60 12.31
N PHE A 249 13.49 -7.28 11.16
CA PHE A 249 12.30 -7.40 10.32
C PHE A 249 11.60 -8.74 10.59
N GLU A 250 10.28 -8.74 10.74
CA GLU A 250 9.47 -9.94 10.98
C GLU A 250 8.17 -9.87 10.19
N LEU A 251 7.95 -10.81 9.28
CA LEU A 251 6.67 -10.99 8.61
C LEU A 251 5.71 -11.75 9.53
N ARG A 252 4.63 -11.09 9.96
CA ARG A 252 3.70 -11.58 10.97
C ARG A 252 2.30 -11.72 10.40
N ARG A 253 1.47 -12.51 11.08
CA ARG A 253 0.03 -12.60 10.84
C ARG A 253 -0.71 -12.12 12.08
N TRP A 254 -1.73 -11.31 11.88
CA TRP A 254 -2.55 -10.81 12.97
C TRP A 254 -3.74 -11.75 13.22
N SER A 255 -4.03 -12.00 14.49
CA SER A 255 -5.17 -12.82 14.91
C SER A 255 -5.94 -12.12 16.01
N ASP A 256 -7.26 -12.26 15.95
CA ASP A 256 -8.23 -11.57 16.79
C ASP A 256 -8.41 -12.19 18.20
N LYS A 257 -7.33 -12.68 18.81
CA LYS A 257 -7.40 -13.36 20.12
C LYS A 257 -7.38 -12.38 21.29
#